data_AF-A0A556PP27-F1
#
_entry.id   AF-A0A556PP27-F1
#
_cell.length_a   1.000
_cell.length_b   1.000
_cell.length_c   1.000
_cell.angle_alpha   90.00
_cell.angle_beta   90.00
_cell.angle_gamma   90.00
#
_symmetry.space_group_name_H-M   'P 1'
#
loop_
_entity.id
_entity.type
_entity.pdbx_description
1 polymer ?
#
loop_
_entity_poly.entity_id
_entity_poly.type
_entity_poly.pdbx_seq_one_letter_code
_entity_poly.pdbx_strand_id
1 'polypeptide(L)'
;MNYGKWSAILGVICALTIFSSYAVAPKQPEGMMVVLIQILFFTSIVSGILGLIFSFISFKKKEKGFLKMIAPIIVILVILTFVISFILTVFSFL
;
A
#
# COMPACT_ATOMS: atom_id res chain seq x y z
N MET A 1 9.46 -18.87 -11.35
CA MET A 1 9.18 -17.65 -10.55
C MET A 1 7.66 -17.50 -10.49
N ASN A 2 7.05 -17.52 -9.29
CA ASN A 2 5.59 -17.41 -9.14
C ASN A 2 5.25 -15.93 -8.89
N TYR A 3 4.66 -15.28 -9.89
CA TYR A 3 4.40 -13.84 -9.85
C TYR A 3 3.28 -13.50 -8.87
N GLY A 4 2.31 -14.39 -8.69
CA GLY A 4 1.27 -14.26 -7.67
C GLY A 4 1.83 -14.20 -6.25
N LYS A 5 2.85 -15.00 -5.91
CA LYS A 5 3.53 -14.94 -4.60
C LYS A 5 4.23 -13.59 -4.37
N TRP A 6 4.98 -13.11 -5.36
CA TRP A 6 5.67 -11.82 -5.27
C TRP A 6 4.71 -10.64 -5.19
N SER A 7 3.63 -10.68 -5.97
CA SER A 7 2.51 -9.75 -5.87
C SER A 7 1.96 -9.71 -4.43
N ALA A 8 1.67 -10.86 -3.83
CA ALA A 8 1.16 -10.93 -2.47
C ALA A 8 2.14 -10.35 -1.44
N ILE A 9 3.43 -10.74 -1.50
CA ILE A 9 4.47 -10.24 -0.59
C ILE A 9 4.60 -8.72 -0.68
N LEU A 10 4.67 -8.18 -1.90
CA LEU A 10 4.77 -6.73 -2.11
C LEU A 10 3.50 -5.99 -1.69
N GLY A 11 2.32 -6.59 -1.86
CA GLY A 11 1.08 -6.08 -1.31
C GLY A 11 1.13 -5.98 0.21
N VAL A 12 1.59 -7.02 0.91
CA VAL A 12 1.73 -7.00 2.37
C VAL A 12 2.76 -5.96 2.82
N ILE A 13 3.91 -5.86 2.15
CA ILE A 13 4.91 -4.82 2.43
C ILE A 13 4.31 -3.43 2.23
N CYS A 14 3.57 -3.20 1.14
CA CYS A 14 2.86 -1.96 0.89
C CYS A 14 1.92 -1.60 2.05
N ALA A 15 1.08 -2.55 2.49
CA ALA A 15 0.20 -2.33 3.62
C ALA A 15 0.98 -1.99 4.91
N LEU A 16 1.97 -2.80 5.27
CA LEU A 16 2.74 -2.58 6.49
C LEU A 16 3.44 -1.23 6.49
N THR A 17 4.11 -0.89 5.38
CA THR A 17 4.87 0.36 5.28
C THR A 17 3.98 1.61 5.26
N ILE A 18 2.81 1.58 4.60
CA ILE A 18 1.87 2.71 4.64
C ILE A 18 1.24 2.85 6.04
N PHE A 19 0.81 1.76 6.67
CA PHE A 19 0.26 1.83 8.02
C PHE A 19 1.31 2.31 9.02
N SER A 20 2.53 1.79 8.94
CA SER A 20 3.63 2.25 9.78
C SER A 20 3.95 3.72 9.56
N SER A 21 3.96 4.22 8.31
CA SER A 21 4.26 5.64 8.05
C SER A 21 3.27 6.58 8.73
N TYR A 22 1.99 6.20 8.83
CA TYR A 22 0.98 6.98 9.54
C TYR A 22 1.00 6.75 11.06
N ALA A 23 1.19 5.51 11.51
CA ALA A 23 1.18 5.18 12.93
C ALA A 23 2.35 5.82 13.70
N VAL A 24 3.50 5.99 13.06
CA VAL A 24 4.69 6.61 13.68
C VAL A 24 4.79 8.11 13.43
N ALA A 25 3.90 8.71 12.63
CA ALA A 25 3.96 10.13 12.30
C ALA A 25 3.53 11.00 13.50
N PRO A 26 4.43 11.79 14.11
CA PRO A 26 4.04 12.79 15.10
C PRO A 26 3.35 13.98 14.42
N LYS A 27 2.65 14.82 15.20
CA LYS A 27 1.96 16.02 14.69
C LYS A 27 2.90 16.98 13.95
N GLN A 28 4.15 17.08 14.42
CA GLN A 28 5.23 17.85 13.80
C GLN A 28 6.47 16.95 13.75
N PRO A 29 6.72 16.27 12.62
CA PRO A 29 7.92 15.45 12.47
C PRO A 29 9.13 16.35 12.23
N GLU A 30 10.20 16.11 12.99
CA GLU A 30 11.47 16.84 12.86
C GLU A 30 12.66 15.87 12.70
N GLY A 31 13.71 16.36 12.05
CA GLY A 31 14.98 15.65 11.89
C GLY A 31 14.84 14.28 11.22
N MET A 32 15.43 13.26 11.83
CA MET A 32 15.52 11.90 11.28
C MET A 32 14.17 11.21 11.10
N MET A 33 13.15 11.62 11.87
CA MET A 33 11.82 11.02 11.79
C MET A 33 11.10 11.36 10.49
N VAL A 34 11.31 12.56 9.95
CA VAL A 34 10.79 12.97 8.62
C VAL A 34 11.31 12.02 7.55
N VAL A 35 12.63 11.77 7.56
CA VAL A 35 13.29 10.90 6.58
C VAL A 35 12.76 9.47 6.67
N LEU A 36 12.58 8.94 7.89
CA LEU A 36 12.02 7.60 8.09
C LEU A 36 10.60 7.49 7.54
N ILE A 37 9.73 8.46 7.83
CA ILE A 37 8.35 8.50 7.33
C ILE A 37 8.34 8.56 5.80
N GLN A 38 9.20 9.40 5.20
CA GLN A 38 9.34 9.48 3.74
C GLN A 38 9.79 8.15 3.15
N ILE A 39 10.79 7.49 3.73
CA ILE A 39 11.26 6.18 3.27
C ILE A 39 10.12 5.16 3.33
N LEU A 40 9.40 5.08 4.45
CA LEU A 40 8.26 4.16 4.59
C LEU A 40 7.18 4.43 3.54
N PHE A 41 6.81 5.70 3.35
CA PHE A 41 5.78 6.12 2.41
C PHE A 41 6.17 5.86 0.95
N PHE A 42 7.39 6.21 0.53
CA PHE A 42 7.82 5.93 -0.83
C PHE A 42 8.02 4.42 -1.06
N THR A 43 8.48 3.68 -0.05
CA THR A 43 8.58 2.21 -0.11
C THR A 43 7.22 1.57 -0.29
N SER A 44 6.17 2.09 0.37
CA SER A 44 4.82 1.56 0.21
C SER A 44 4.31 1.77 -1.21
N ILE A 45 4.53 2.97 -1.78
CA ILE A 45 4.14 3.27 -3.17
C ILE A 45 4.86 2.34 -4.16
N VAL A 46 6.18 2.23 -4.06
CA VAL A 46 6.98 1.38 -4.96
C VAL A 46 6.54 -0.08 -4.84
N SER A 47 6.34 -0.57 -3.62
CA SER A 47 5.87 -1.94 -3.36
C SER A 47 4.46 -2.16 -3.92
N GLY A 48 3.55 -1.20 -3.76
CA GLY A 48 2.21 -1.26 -4.32
C GLY A 48 2.22 -1.35 -5.85
N ILE A 49 2.98 -0.47 -6.51
CA ILE A 49 3.10 -0.46 -7.98
C ILE A 49 3.70 -1.77 -8.49
N LEU A 50 4.83 -2.21 -7.91
CA LEU A 50 5.45 -3.49 -8.30
C LEU A 50 4.53 -4.68 -8.02
N GLY A 51 3.80 -4.66 -6.90
CA GLY A 51 2.80 -5.67 -6.57
C GLY A 51 1.70 -5.76 -7.61
N LEU A 52 1.16 -4.63 -8.06
CA LEU A 52 0.18 -4.56 -9.15
C LEU A 52 0.75 -5.04 -10.49
N ILE A 53 1.98 -4.68 -10.82
CA ILE A 53 2.66 -5.16 -12.04
C ILE A 53 2.79 -6.69 -12.00
N PHE A 54 3.22 -7.27 -10.88
CA PHE A 54 3.32 -8.72 -10.74
C PHE A 54 1.97 -9.42 -10.74
N SER A 55 0.95 -8.81 -10.14
CA SER A 55 -0.44 -9.27 -10.23
C SER A 55 -0.88 -9.35 -11.70
N PHE A 56 -0.68 -8.27 -12.47
CA PHE A 56 -1.01 -8.22 -13.88
C PHE A 56 -0.26 -9.28 -14.71
N ILE A 57 1.05 -9.46 -14.47
CA ILE A 57 1.85 -10.49 -15.13
C ILE A 57 1.33 -11.89 -14.78
N SER A 58 0.93 -12.13 -13.52
CA SER A 58 0.36 -13.39 -13.06
C SER A 58 -0.96 -13.72 -13.77
N PHE A 59 -1.82 -12.72 -13.98
CA PHE A 59 -3.04 -12.86 -14.81
C PHE A 59 -2.70 -13.19 -16.26
N LYS A 60 -1.75 -12.46 -16.87
CA LYS A 60 -1.32 -12.71 -18.26
C LYS A 60 -0.75 -14.12 -18.45
N LYS A 61 -0.05 -14.66 -17.45
CA LYS A 61 0.51 -16.02 -17.45
C LYS A 61 -0.49 -17.12 -17.05
N LYS A 62 -1.76 -16.76 -16.80
CA LYS A 62 -2.82 -17.70 -16.37
C LYS A 62 -2.43 -18.52 -15.13
N GLU A 63 -1.65 -17.93 -14.21
CA GLU A 63 -1.32 -18.60 -12.94
C GLU A 63 -2.63 -18.85 -12.15
N LYS A 64 -2.76 -20.05 -11.60
CA LYS A 64 -3.91 -20.43 -10.77
C LYS A 64 -3.70 -19.95 -9.32
N GLY A 65 -4.78 -19.60 -8.65
CA GLY A 65 -4.79 -19.26 -7.22
C GLY A 65 -5.09 -17.79 -6.91
N PHE A 66 -5.36 -17.52 -5.64
CA PHE A 66 -5.84 -16.24 -5.12
C PHE A 66 -4.73 -15.20 -4.88
N LEU A 67 -3.47 -15.64 -4.76
CA LEU A 67 -2.34 -14.77 -4.39
C LEU A 67 -2.14 -13.58 -5.34
N LYS A 68 -2.49 -13.74 -6.61
CA LYS A 68 -2.45 -12.66 -7.61
C LYS A 68 -3.46 -11.53 -7.33
N MET A 69 -4.50 -11.78 -6.54
CA MET A 69 -5.51 -10.76 -6.18
C MET A 69 -5.14 -9.96 -4.94
N ILE A 70 -4.17 -10.42 -4.14
CA ILE A 70 -3.85 -9.80 -2.85
C ILE A 70 -3.37 -8.35 -3.00
N ALA A 71 -2.40 -8.07 -3.89
CA ALA A 71 -1.94 -6.69 -4.10
C ALA A 71 -3.05 -5.76 -4.61
N PRO A 72 -3.85 -6.12 -5.64
CA PRO A 72 -5.02 -5.34 -6.04
C PRO A 72 -5.99 -5.05 -4.89
N ILE A 73 -6.35 -6.07 -4.10
CA ILE A 73 -7.26 -5.92 -2.96
C ILE A 73 -6.67 -4.94 -1.93
N ILE A 74 -5.40 -5.10 -1.57
CA ILE A 74 -4.73 -4.23 -0.60
C ILE A 74 -4.71 -2.78 -1.11
N VAL A 75 -4.35 -2.55 -2.37
CA VAL A 75 -4.31 -1.18 -2.93
C VAL A 75 -5.69 -0.55 -2.94
N ILE A 76 -6.74 -1.31 -3.31
CA ILE A 76 -8.13 -0.84 -3.25
C ILE A 76 -8.51 -0.46 -1.82
N LEU A 77 -8.18 -1.30 -0.83
CA LEU A 77 -8.46 -1.01 0.57
C LEU A 77 -7.74 0.26 1.06
N VAL A 78 -6.47 0.44 0.70
CA VAL A 78 -5.70 1.65 1.05
C VAL A 78 -6.38 2.90 0.47
N ILE A 79 -6.73 2.88 -0.83
CA ILE A 79 -7.40 4.01 -1.48
C ILE A 79 -8.75 4.29 -0.80
N LEU A 80 -9.52 3.25 -0.50
CA LEU A 80 -10.81 3.36 0.17
C LEU A 80 -10.67 4.00 1.55
N THR A 81 -9.65 3.63 2.33
CA THR A 81 -9.34 4.26 3.62
C THR A 81 -9.08 5.76 3.45
N PHE A 82 -8.27 6.17 2.48
CA PHE A 82 -8.03 7.59 2.20
C PHE A 82 -9.30 8.35 1.83
N VAL A 83 -10.13 7.77 0.95
CA VAL A 83 -11.40 8.39 0.53
C VAL A 83 -12.34 8.56 1.71
N ILE A 84 -12.49 7.54 2.55
CA ILE A 84 -13.33 7.61 3.76
C ILE A 84 -12.78 8.67 4.72
N SER A 85 -11.47 8.69 5.00
CA SER A 85 -10.84 9.69 5.86
C SER A 85 -11.05 11.11 5.34
N PHE A 86 -10.96 11.32 4.03
CA PHE A 86 -11.23 12.61 3.40
C PHE A 86 -12.69 13.03 3.59
N ILE A 87 -13.65 12.15 3.31
CA ILE A 87 -15.09 12.41 3.48
C ILE A 87 -15.42 12.78 4.93
N LEU A 88 -14.92 12.00 5.90
CA LEU A 88 -15.13 12.27 7.33
C LEU A 88 -14.54 13.62 7.74
N THR A 89 -13.38 13.98 7.21
CA THR A 89 -12.75 15.27 7.46
C THR A 89 -13.63 16.41 6.97
N VAL A 90 -14.17 16.32 5.74
CA VAL A 90 -15.09 17.32 5.18
C VAL A 90 -16.34 17.47 6.04
N PHE A 91 -16.96 16.36 6.46
CA PHE A 91 -18.13 16.42 7.35
C PHE A 91 -17.81 16.97 8.74
N SER A 92 -16.58 16.82 9.24
CA SER A 92 -16.18 17.42 10.53
C SER A 92 -16.06 18.95 10.49
N PHE A 93 -15.98 19.54 9.30
CA PHE A 93 -15.90 21.00 9.11
C PHE A 93 -17.24 21.63 8.72
N LEU A 94 -18.29 20.82 8.50
CA LEU A 94 -19.68 21.23 8.25
C LEU A 94 -20.45 21.28 9.57
#